data_AF-A0A562D753-F1
#
_entry.id   AF-A0A562D753-F1
#
_cell.length_a   1.000
_cell.length_b   1.000
_cell.length_c   1.000
_cell.angle_alpha   90.00
_cell.angle_beta   90.00
_cell.angle_gamma   90.00
#
_symmetry.space_group_name_H-M   'P 1'
#
loop_
_entity.id
_entity.type
_entity.pdbx_description
1 polymer ?
#
loop_
_entity_poly.entity_id
_entity_poly.type
_entity_poly.pdbx_seq_one_letter_code
_entity_poly.pdbx_strand_id
1 'polypeptide(L)' 'MIVAFIDEHKHRWGIEPICRVLSENTEVKIAPGTYYAFIGREPSARARRDAVLKDHIMRIH' A
#
# COMPACT_ATOMS: atom_id res chain seq x y z
N MET A 1 1.18 7.24 -0.78
CA MET A 1 -0.06 6.66 -1.37
C MET A 1 -0.88 6.07 -0.23
N ILE A 2 -2.22 6.08 -0.29
CA ILE A 2 -3.16 5.80 0.83
C ILE A 2 -2.79 4.64 1.76
N VAL A 3 -2.21 3.55 1.25
CA VAL A 3 -1.79 2.43 2.10
C VAL A 3 -0.74 2.84 3.14
N ALA A 4 0.23 3.67 2.77
CA ALA A 4 1.25 4.17 3.70
C ALA A 4 0.64 5.03 4.82
N PHE A 5 -0.39 5.81 4.50
CA PHE A 5 -1.15 6.59 5.49
C PHE A 5 -1.91 5.66 6.46
N ILE A 6 -2.52 4.59 5.94
CA ILE A 6 -3.17 3.58 6.78
C ILE A 6 -2.14 2.87 7.65
N ASP A 7 -0.97 2.52 7.12
CA ASP A 7 0.11 1.86 7.86
C ASP A 7 0.63 2.70 9.03
N GLU A 8 0.80 4.01 8.84
CA GLU A 8 1.26 4.93 9.87
C GLU A 8 0.24 5.11 11.01
N HIS A 9 -1.04 4.97 10.69
CA HIS A 9 -2.13 5.35 11.59
C HIS A 9 -2.94 4.17 12.14
N LYS A 10 -2.79 2.97 11.58
CA LYS A 10 -3.50 1.75 12.02
C LYS A 10 -3.29 1.42 13.49
N HIS A 11 -2.12 1.75 14.04
CA HIS A 11 -1.81 1.47 15.45
C HIS A 11 -2.61 2.34 16.42
N ARG A 12 -2.99 3.55 15.99
CA ARG A 12 -3.72 4.52 16.82
C ARG A 12 -5.24 4.38 16.69
N TRP A 13 -5.74 4.16 15.48
CA TRP A 13 -7.18 4.17 15.20
C TRP A 13 -7.74 2.86 14.68
N GLY A 14 -6.89 1.91 14.27
CA GLY A 14 -7.32 0.70 13.58
C GLY A 14 -7.62 0.94 12.09
N ILE A 15 -7.64 -0.15 11.32
CA ILE A 15 -7.80 -0.07 9.84
C ILE A 15 -9.26 0.20 9.47
N GLU A 16 -10.21 -0.50 10.08
CA GLU A 16 -11.65 -0.38 9.79
C GLU A 16 -12.15 1.08 9.92
N PRO A 17 -11.84 1.81 11.01
CA PRO A 17 -12.28 3.19 11.17
C PRO A 17 -11.63 4.13 10.16
N ILE A 18 -10.35 3.93 9.84
CA ILE A 18 -9.65 4.74 8.83
C ILE A 18 -10.27 4.53 7.45
N CYS A 19 -10.49 3.26 7.03
CA CYS A 19 -11.12 2.94 5.75
C CYS A 19 -12.52 3.53 5.62
N ARG A 20 -13.30 3.52 6.70
CA ARG A 20 -14.63 4.17 6.75
C ARG A 20 -14.53 5.67 6.53
N VAL A 21 -13.73 6.37 7.33
CA VAL A 21 -13.57 7.83 7.24
C VAL A 21 -13.05 8.25 5.86
N LEU A 22 -12.08 7.54 5.30
CA LEU A 22 -11.56 7.81 3.96
C LEU A 22 -12.65 7.66 2.90
N SER A 23 -13.46 6.61 2.98
CA SER A 23 -14.53 6.36 2.00
C SER A 23 -15.71 7.33 2.11
N GLU A 24 -15.97 7.88 3.30
CA GLU A 24 -17.08 8.82 3.55
C GLU A 24 -16.70 10.28 3.29
N ASN A 25 -15.47 10.66 3.62
CA ASN A 25 -15.04 12.07 3.67
C ASN A 25 -14.07 12.47 2.55
N THR A 26 -13.68 11.51 1.70
CA THR A 26 -12.75 11.77 0.59
C THR A 26 -13.21 11.04 -0.68
N GLU A 27 -12.58 11.34 -1.82
CA GLU A 27 -12.84 10.61 -3.08
C GLU A 27 -12.25 9.18 -3.08
N VAL A 28 -11.52 8.80 -2.03
CA VAL A 28 -10.83 7.51 -1.94
C VAL A 28 -11.77 6.43 -1.42
N LYS A 29 -12.23 5.56 -2.32
CA LYS A 29 -12.98 4.35 -1.94
C LYS A 29 -12.04 3.20 -1.63
N ILE A 30 -11.70 3.01 -0.36
CA ILE A 30 -10.85 1.90 0.09
C ILE A 30 -11.56 1.06 1.16
N ALA A 31 -11.72 -0.22 0.86
CA ALA A 31 -12.24 -1.20 1.80
C ALA A 31 -11.08 -1.85 2.59
N PRO A 32 -11.32 -2.29 3.84
CA PRO A 32 -10.35 -3.02 4.66
C PRO A 32 -9.83 -4.28 3.96
N GLY A 33 -10.71 -5.01 3.26
CA GLY A 33 -10.34 -6.17 2.46
C GLY A 33 -9.34 -5.82 1.34
N THR A 34 -9.49 -4.66 0.70
CA THR A 34 -8.54 -4.17 -0.31
C THR A 34 -7.18 -3.85 0.30
N TYR A 35 -7.15 -3.29 1.52
CA TYR A 35 -5.91 -3.04 2.24
C TYR A 35 -5.20 -4.35 2.57
N TYR A 36 -5.88 -5.34 3.15
CA TYR A 36 -5.25 -6.64 3.45
C TYR A 36 -4.84 -7.39 2.18
N ALA A 37 -5.65 -7.32 1.12
CA ALA A 37 -5.28 -7.87 -0.18
C ALA A 37 -4.02 -7.21 -0.73
N PHE A 38 -3.82 -5.91 -0.53
CA PHE A 38 -2.62 -5.21 -0.94
C PHE A 38 -1.39 -5.65 -0.12
N ILE A 39 -1.51 -5.72 1.21
CA ILE A 39 -0.41 -6.12 2.11
C ILE A 39 0.01 -7.58 1.88
N GLY A 40 -0.97 -8.45 1.62
CA GLY A 40 -0.72 -9.87 1.32
C GLY A 40 -0.37 -10.16 -0.14
N ARG A 41 -0.38 -9.15 -1.02
CA ARG A 41 -0.08 -9.35 -2.44
C ARG A 41 1.42 -9.54 -2.63
N GLU A 42 1.82 -10.66 -3.22
CA GLU A 42 3.17 -10.77 -3.74
C GLU A 42 3.43 -9.67 -4.78
N PRO A 43 4.62 -9.05 -4.77
CA PRO A 43 4.98 -8.06 -5.77
C PRO A 43 4.75 -8.64 -7.16
N SER A 44 4.05 -7.89 -8.01
CA SER A 44 3.75 -8.32 -9.38
C SER A 44 5.01 -8.76 -10.12
N ALA A 45 4.89 -9.62 -11.13
CA ALA A 45 6.04 -10.10 -11.91
C ALA A 45 6.89 -8.94 -12.48
N ARG A 46 6.26 -7.81 -12.85
CA ARG A 46 6.96 -6.58 -13.25
C ARG A 46 7.68 -5.92 -12.07
N ALA A 47 7.02 -5.76 -10.92
CA ALA A 47 7.66 -5.19 -9.73
C ALA A 47 8.87 -6.01 -9.24
N ARG A 48 8.81 -7.35 -9.34
CA ARG A 48 9.96 -8.21 -9.05
C ARG A 48 11.11 -8.00 -10.04
N ARG A 49 10.80 -7.95 -11.34
CA ARG A 49 11.81 -7.66 -12.39
C ARG A 49 12.43 -6.27 -12.19
N ASP A 50 11.63 -5.26 -11.91
CA ASP A 50 12.08 -3.88 -11.73
C ASP A 50 12.92 -3.72 -10.45
N ALA A 51 12.64 -4.47 -9.39
CA ALA A 51 13.48 -4.47 -8.19
C ALA A 51 14.91 -4.98 -8.49
N VAL A 52 15.02 -6.08 -9.24
CA VAL A 52 16.32 -6.61 -9.70
C VAL A 52 17.00 -5.63 -10.67
N LEU A 53 16.23 -5.06 -11.60
CA LEU A 53 16.76 -4.12 -12.58
C LEU A 53 17.26 -2.83 -11.91
N LYS A 54 16.55 -2.31 -10.91
CA LYS A 54 16.97 -1.15 -10.11
C LYS A 54 18.27 -1.42 -9.36
N ASP A 55 18.41 -2.60 -8.76
CA ASP A 55 19.64 -2.97 -8.06
C ASP A 55 20.86 -2.99 -9.02
N HIS A 56 20.66 -3.52 -10.23
CA HIS A 56 21.69 -3.49 -11.27
C HIS A 56 22.02 -2.07 -11.75
N ILE A 57 21.03 -1.19 -11.89
CA ILE A 57 21.24 0.22 -12.29
C ILE A 57 22.01 0.97 -11.20
N MET A 58 21.67 0.77 -9.92
CA MET A 58 22.37 1.39 -8.79
C MET A 58 23.83 0.92 -8.66
N ARG A 59 24.18 -0.24 -9.22
CA ARG A 59 25.55 -0.77 -9.20
C ARG A 59 26.49 -0.12 -10.23
N ILE A 60 25.92 0.52 -11.26
CA ILE A 60 26.66 1.13 -12.37
C ILE A 60 26.87 2.64 -12.15
N HIS A 61 26.08 3.25 -11.26
CA HIS A 61 26.20 4.66 -10.87
C HIS A 61 27.09 4.82 -9.63
#